data_AF-A0A961RKK4-F1
#
_entry.id   AF-A0A961RKK4-F1
#
_cell.length_a   1.000
_cell.length_b   1.000
_cell.length_c   1.000
_cell.angle_alpha   90.00
_cell.angle_beta   90.00
_cell.angle_gamma   90.00
#
_symmetry.space_group_name_H-M   'P 1'
#
loop_
_entity.id
_entity.type
_entity.pdbx_description
1 polymer ?
#
loop_
_entity_poly.entity_id
_entity_poly.type
_entity_poly.pdbx_seq_one_letter_code
_entity_poly.pdbx_strand_id
1 'polypeptide(L)'
;MAGVPYDQLGGHIWFNGEFVEWGDAKIHVLTHGLHYASSVFEGERAYEGEIFKLREHTERLFYSAETLGMKIPYTIEQIDDACIATLEKQGLKDAYIRPVAWRGSEM
;
A
#
# COMPACT_ATOMS: atom_id res chain seq x y z
N MET A 1 0.21 -28.33 -5.33
CA MET A 1 1.57 -27.74 -5.32
C MET A 1 1.44 -26.35 -4.74
N ALA A 2 2.18 -26.02 -3.69
CA ALA A 2 2.20 -24.65 -3.18
C ALA A 2 2.82 -23.76 -4.26
N GLY A 3 2.13 -22.68 -4.63
CA GLY A 3 2.71 -21.67 -5.52
C GLY A 3 3.90 -20.98 -4.86
N VAL A 4 4.60 -20.14 -5.63
CA VAL A 4 5.65 -19.27 -5.10
C VAL A 4 5.06 -18.42 -3.97
N PRO A 5 5.69 -18.37 -2.77
CA PRO A 5 5.27 -17.49 -1.69
C PRO A 5 5.21 -16.02 -2.13
N TYR A 6 4.27 -15.25 -1.58
CA TYR A 6 4.08 -13.85 -2.00
C TYR A 6 5.32 -12.99 -1.79
N ASP A 7 6.12 -13.23 -0.75
CA ASP A 7 7.37 -12.51 -0.45
C ASP A 7 8.52 -12.86 -1.41
N GLN A 8 8.36 -13.87 -2.26
CA GLN A 8 9.33 -14.30 -3.26
C GLN A 8 8.91 -13.93 -4.71
N LEU A 9 7.86 -13.13 -4.86
CA LEU A 9 7.52 -12.55 -6.15
C LEU A 9 8.52 -11.46 -6.55
N GLY A 10 8.55 -11.13 -7.85
CA GLY A 10 9.38 -10.05 -8.38
C GLY A 10 8.59 -8.75 -8.54
N GLY A 11 9.31 -7.66 -8.83
CA GLY A 11 8.74 -6.34 -9.06
C GLY A 11 9.14 -5.36 -7.97
N HIS A 12 8.39 -4.26 -7.86
CA HIS A 12 8.68 -3.21 -6.90
C HIS A 12 7.48 -2.90 -6.01
N ILE A 13 7.76 -2.50 -4.78
CA ILE A 13 6.75 -2.06 -3.81
C ILE A 13 7.10 -0.63 -3.41
N TRP A 14 6.12 0.26 -3.46
CA TRP A 14 6.26 1.56 -2.81
C TRP A 14 6.17 1.37 -1.29
N PHE A 15 7.21 1.77 -0.58
CA PHE A 15 7.37 1.56 0.84
C PHE A 15 7.93 2.84 1.48
N ASN A 16 7.09 3.54 2.23
CA ASN A 16 7.45 4.75 3.00
C ASN A 16 8.17 5.86 2.20
N GLY A 17 7.71 6.14 0.97
CA GLY A 17 8.23 7.24 0.16
C GLY A 17 9.23 6.83 -0.93
N GLU A 18 9.64 5.57 -0.96
CA GLU A 18 10.57 5.05 -1.97
C GLU A 18 10.08 3.73 -2.56
N PHE A 19 10.59 3.38 -3.75
CA PHE A 19 10.38 2.05 -4.32
C PHE A 19 11.51 1.12 -3.91
N VAL A 20 11.14 0.01 -3.28
CA VAL A 20 12.05 -1.07 -2.94
C VAL A 20 11.80 -2.28 -3.83
N GLU A 21 12.80 -3.15 -3.97
CA GLU A 21 12.61 -4.48 -4.56
C GLU A 21 11.56 -5.25 -3.75
N TRP A 22 10.73 -6.04 -4.44
CA TRP A 22 9.62 -6.76 -3.81
C TRP A 22 10.03 -7.55 -2.56
N GLY A 23 11.15 -8.27 -2.65
CA GLY A 23 11.67 -9.09 -1.55
C GLY A 23 12.24 -8.29 -0.37
N ASP A 24 12.45 -6.98 -0.53
CA ASP A 24 13.03 -6.10 0.50
C ASP A 24 11.97 -5.31 1.29
N ALA A 25 10.70 -5.35 0.87
CA ALA A 25 9.58 -4.79 1.61
C ALA A 25 9.31 -5.59 2.90
N LYS A 26 10.07 -5.31 3.95
CA LYS A 26 10.03 -6.03 5.23
C LYS A 26 9.68 -5.10 6.38
N ILE A 27 9.00 -5.66 7.39
CA ILE A 27 8.72 -5.01 8.66
C ILE A 27 9.35 -5.79 9.81
N HIS A 28 9.65 -5.12 10.92
CA HIS A 28 10.15 -5.78 12.11
C HIS A 28 9.04 -6.59 12.79
N VAL A 29 9.37 -7.71 13.43
CA VAL A 29 8.39 -8.57 14.12
C VAL A 29 7.61 -7.83 15.21
N LEU A 30 8.17 -6.76 15.80
CA LEU A 30 7.51 -5.95 16.83
C LEU A 30 6.61 -4.83 16.27
N THR A 31 6.30 -4.85 14.98
CA THR A 31 5.37 -3.88 14.38
C THR A 31 3.99 -3.99 15.03
N HIS A 32 3.46 -2.89 15.54
CA HIS A 32 2.20 -2.89 16.28
C HIS A 32 1.03 -3.37 15.40
N GLY A 33 1.03 -3.01 14.11
CA GLY A 33 0.08 -3.53 13.12
C GLY A 33 0.01 -5.06 13.03
N LEU A 34 1.12 -5.76 13.27
CA LEU A 34 1.16 -7.23 13.23
C LEU A 34 0.51 -7.86 14.47
N HIS A 35 0.70 -7.27 15.65
CA HIS A 35 0.25 -7.85 16.93
C HIS A 35 -1.17 -7.43 17.32
N TYR A 36 -1.60 -6.24 16.88
CA TYR A 36 -2.85 -5.62 17.33
C TYR A 36 -3.78 -5.22 16.18
N ALA A 37 -3.46 -5.61 14.95
CA ALA A 37 -4.24 -5.30 13.74
C ALA A 37 -4.52 -3.79 13.55
N SER A 38 -3.63 -2.92 14.04
CA SER A 38 -3.74 -1.47 13.87
C SER A 38 -3.26 -1.05 12.49
N SER A 39 -4.05 -1.43 11.48
CA SER A 39 -3.79 -1.18 10.07
C SER A 39 -5.09 -0.92 9.32
N VAL A 40 -5.02 -0.09 8.30
CA VAL A 40 -6.08 0.14 7.31
C VAL A 40 -5.53 -0.14 5.92
N PHE A 41 -6.40 -0.52 5.00
CA PHE A 41 -6.02 -0.78 3.62
C PHE A 41 -7.15 -0.40 2.68
N GLU A 42 -6.81 -0.24 1.41
CA GLU A 42 -7.76 -0.05 0.32
C GLU A 42 -7.68 -1.14 -0.73
N GLY A 43 -8.75 -1.25 -1.50
CA GLY A 43 -8.86 -2.22 -2.60
C GLY A 43 -9.22 -1.55 -3.90
N GLU A 44 -8.21 -1.21 -4.68
CA GLU A 44 -8.34 -0.44 -5.91
C GLU A 44 -8.22 -1.34 -7.14
N ARG A 45 -8.97 -1.00 -8.18
CA ARG A 45 -8.89 -1.66 -9.48
C ARG A 45 -8.36 -0.69 -10.52
N ALA A 46 -7.37 -1.14 -11.27
CA ALA A 46 -6.95 -0.48 -12.49
C ALA A 46 -7.53 -1.20 -13.71
N TYR A 47 -7.92 -0.38 -14.69
CA TYR A 47 -8.40 -0.81 -15.99
C TYR A 47 -7.66 -0.02 -17.04
N GLU A 48 -7.09 -0.70 -18.04
CA GLU A 48 -6.38 -0.05 -19.14
C GLU A 48 -5.26 0.93 -18.72
N GLY A 49 -4.68 0.74 -17.52
CA GLY A 49 -3.63 1.60 -16.97
C GLY A 49 -4.14 2.76 -16.10
N GLU A 50 -5.45 2.89 -15.89
CA GLU A 50 -6.07 3.94 -15.08
C GLU A 50 -6.67 3.35 -13.80
N ILE A 51 -6.38 3.93 -12.64
CA ILE A 51 -6.95 3.49 -11.35
C ILE A 51 -8.35 4.08 -11.19
N PHE A 52 -9.35 3.21 -11.10
CA PHE A 52 -10.75 3.65 -10.99
C PHE A 52 -11.02 4.31 -9.64
N LYS A 53 -11.45 5.58 -9.68
CA LYS A 53 -11.83 6.39 -8.50
C LYS A 53 -10.72 6.49 -7.44
N LEU A 54 -9.48 6.64 -7.89
CA LEU A 54 -8.31 6.69 -7.02
C LEU A 54 -8.48 7.70 -5.87
N ARG A 55 -8.89 8.93 -6.18
CA ARG A 55 -9.08 9.98 -5.16
C ARG A 55 -10.06 9.56 -4.07
N GLU A 56 -11.22 9.02 -4.44
CA GLU A 56 -12.22 8.58 -3.46
C GLU A 56 -11.76 7.37 -2.63
N HIS A 57 -10.96 6.48 -3.22
CA HIS A 57 -10.31 5.39 -2.50
C HIS A 57 -9.29 5.92 -1.48
N THR A 58 -8.41 6.83 -1.91
CA THR A 58 -7.41 7.44 -1.01
C THR A 58 -8.06 8.25 0.11
N GLU A 59 -9.09 9.05 -0.18
CA GLU A 59 -9.85 9.75 0.86
C GLU A 59 -10.45 8.78 1.90
N ARG A 60 -10.96 7.62 1.45
CA ARG A 60 -11.49 6.59 2.35
C ARG A 60 -10.39 5.89 3.16
N LEU A 61 -9.19 5.71 2.61
CA LEU A 61 -8.02 5.23 3.36
C LEU A 61 -7.68 6.17 4.52
N PHE A 62 -7.63 7.48 4.24
CA PHE A 62 -7.35 8.51 5.25
C PHE A 62 -8.45 8.60 6.31
N TYR A 63 -9.71 8.58 5.89
CA TYR A 63 -10.85 8.54 6.81
C TYR A 63 -10.81 7.31 7.73
N SER A 64 -10.45 6.15 7.19
CA SER A 64 -10.32 4.91 7.95
C SER A 64 -9.17 4.99 8.96
N ALA A 65 -8.03 5.55 8.55
CA ALA A 65 -6.90 5.79 9.44
C ALA A 65 -7.29 6.73 10.59
N GLU A 66 -7.92 7.87 10.28
CA GLU A 66 -8.39 8.84 11.27
C GLU A 66 -9.38 8.20 12.26
N THR A 67 -10.31 7.38 11.77
CA THR A 67 -11.29 6.66 12.60
C THR A 67 -10.61 5.72 13.62
N LEU A 68 -9.46 5.15 13.28
CA LEU A 68 -8.62 4.35 14.20
C LEU A 68 -7.61 5.18 15.01
N GLY A 69 -7.69 6.51 14.96
CA GLY A 69 -6.73 7.41 15.58
C GLY A 69 -5.31 7.22 15.05
N MET A 70 -5.16 6.91 13.76
CA MET A 70 -3.90 6.79 13.05
C MET A 70 -3.71 8.00 12.14
N LYS A 71 -2.49 8.54 12.11
CA LYS A 71 -2.12 9.59 11.17
C LYS A 71 -1.25 9.00 10.07
N ILE A 72 -1.69 9.12 8.83
CA ILE A 72 -0.86 8.83 7.66
C ILE A 72 0.12 10.01 7.47
N PRO A 73 1.45 9.79 7.43
CA PRO A 73 2.44 10.87 7.35
C PRO A 73 2.67 11.38 5.91
N TYR A 74 1.63 11.33 5.08
CA TYR A 74 1.63 11.76 3.68
C TYR A 74 0.35 12.54 3.39
N THR A 75 0.34 13.33 2.32
CA THR A 75 -0.90 13.93 1.80
C THR A 75 -1.66 12.93 0.93
N ILE A 76 -2.93 13.21 0.66
CA ILE A 76 -3.75 12.41 -0.26
C ILE A 76 -3.09 12.38 -1.65
N GLU A 77 -2.60 13.54 -2.13
CA GLU A 77 -1.91 13.65 -3.42
C GLU A 77 -0.67 12.77 -3.48
N GLN A 78 0.13 12.73 -2.41
CA GLN A 78 1.32 11.87 -2.36
C GLN A 78 0.97 10.37 -2.44
N ILE A 79 -0.15 9.96 -1.87
CA ILE A 79 -0.61 8.56 -1.95
C ILE A 79 -1.20 8.26 -3.32
N ASP A 80 -1.98 9.18 -3.92
CA ASP A 80 -2.45 9.05 -5.29
C ASP A 80 -1.27 8.86 -6.26
N ASP A 81 -0.27 9.75 -6.17
CA ASP A 81 0.93 9.70 -7.00
C ASP A 81 1.70 8.39 -6.80
N ALA A 82 1.79 7.90 -5.57
CA ALA A 82 2.43 6.62 -5.25
C ALA A 82 1.70 5.43 -5.89
N CYS A 83 0.36 5.42 -5.87
CA CYS A 83 -0.45 4.38 -6.50
C CYS A 83 -0.26 4.36 -8.02
N ILE A 84 -0.33 5.53 -8.67
CA ILE A 84 -0.11 5.68 -10.12
C ILE A 84 1.29 5.22 -10.49
N ALA A 85 2.32 5.74 -9.81
CA ALA A 85 3.70 5.37 -10.07
C ALA A 85 3.95 3.86 -9.84
N THR A 86 3.26 3.25 -8.88
CA THR A 86 3.36 1.79 -8.64
C THR A 86 2.79 1.01 -9.82
N LEU A 87 1.63 1.39 -10.34
CA LEU A 87 1.01 0.75 -11.51
C LEU A 87 1.91 0.86 -12.74
N GLU A 88 2.43 2.06 -13.00
CA GLU A 88 3.34 2.32 -14.12
C GLU A 88 4.64 1.53 -13.99
N LYS A 89 5.26 1.52 -12.81
CA LYS A 89 6.53 0.83 -12.56
C LYS A 89 6.42 -0.68 -12.71
N GLN A 90 5.25 -1.25 -12.43
CA GLN A 90 4.96 -2.66 -12.64
C GLN A 90 4.61 -2.98 -14.11
N GLY A 91 4.31 -1.98 -14.93
CA GLY A 91 3.95 -2.18 -16.35
C GLY A 91 2.61 -2.91 -16.54
N LEU A 92 1.74 -2.90 -15.54
CA LEU A 92 0.43 -3.55 -15.59
C LEU A 92 -0.63 -2.58 -16.11
N LYS A 93 -1.63 -3.12 -16.80
CA LYS A 93 -2.80 -2.35 -17.29
C LYS A 93 -4.05 -2.65 -16.49
N ASP A 94 -4.34 -3.94 -16.33
CA ASP A 94 -5.43 -4.43 -15.51
C ASP A 94 -4.84 -5.03 -14.23
N ALA A 95 -5.06 -4.35 -13.11
CA ALA A 95 -4.40 -4.67 -11.86
C ALA A 95 -5.30 -4.46 -10.66
N TYR A 96 -4.85 -5.00 -9.52
CA TYR A 96 -5.39 -4.66 -8.22
C TYR A 96 -4.30 -3.97 -7.42
N ILE A 97 -4.58 -2.75 -6.97
CA ILE A 97 -3.67 -1.95 -6.15
C ILE A 97 -4.19 -2.00 -4.71
N ARG A 98 -3.27 -2.14 -3.76
CA ARG A 98 -3.61 -2.24 -2.33
C ARG A 98 -2.68 -1.34 -1.53
N PRO A 99 -3.04 -0.07 -1.34
CA PRO A 99 -2.39 0.77 -0.34
C PRO A 99 -2.69 0.21 1.04
N VAL A 100 -1.69 0.19 1.91
CA VAL A 100 -1.80 -0.25 3.30
C VAL A 100 -1.08 0.76 4.18
N ALA A 101 -1.73 1.18 5.27
CA ALA A 101 -1.13 2.00 6.32
C ALA A 101 -1.28 1.29 7.66
N TRP A 102 -0.22 1.30 8.48
CA TRP A 102 -0.21 0.61 9.78
C TRP A 102 0.59 1.41 10.81
N ARG A 103 0.36 1.14 12.09
CA ARG A 103 1.27 1.61 13.16
C ARG A 103 2.52 0.75 13.15
N GLY A 104 3.67 1.39 12.98
CA GLY A 104 4.99 0.77 12.91
C GLY A 104 5.45 0.16 14.24
N SER A 105 6.76 0.00 14.37
CA SER A 105 7.41 -0.39 15.62
C SER A 105 7.93 0.81 16.42
N GLU A 106 7.67 2.04 15.97
CA GLU A 106 8.00 3.24 16.74
C GLU A 106 7.08 3.38 17.97
N MET A 107 7.61 4.03 19.01
CA MET A 107 6.94 4.28 20.28
C MET A 107 6.17 5.60 20.25
#